data_AF-A0A1H8NLB3-F1
#
_entry.id   AF-A0A1H8NLB3-F1
#
_cell.length_a   1.000
_cell.length_b   1.000
_cell.length_c   1.000
_cell.angle_alpha   90.00
_cell.angle_beta   90.00
_cell.angle_gamma   90.00
#
_symmetry.space_group_name_H-M   'P 1'
#
loop_
_entity.id
_entity.type
_entity.pdbx_description
1 polymer ?
#
loop_
_entity_poly.entity_id
_entity_poly.type
_entity_poly.pdbx_seq_one_letter_code
_entity_poly.pdbx_strand_id
1 'polypeptide(L)'
;MPRKGLFRIGALAVAAAATVVAASGTASASVAPTPVIADAACQALELTKTIDGHDHMFVDPTVDKSDCYYLIVDANNGDTVYNTMSPAGDQPQPDGVYDGPGVRLWVEVDDPGVAHAIGPVN
;
A
#
# COMPACT_ATOMS: atom_id res chain seq x y z
N MET A 1 11.20 34.33 49.44
CA MET A 1 11.49 34.36 47.99
C MET A 1 12.08 33.03 47.54
N PRO A 2 11.30 32.15 46.89
CA PRO A 2 11.84 31.11 46.01
C PRO A 2 11.55 31.43 44.54
N ARG A 3 12.52 31.12 43.69
CA ARG A 3 12.62 31.55 42.29
C ARG A 3 11.65 30.79 41.39
N LYS A 4 11.02 31.57 40.50
CA LYS A 4 10.32 31.13 39.28
C LYS A 4 11.26 30.29 38.40
N GLY A 5 10.78 29.15 37.93
CA GLY A 5 11.34 28.39 36.82
C GLY A 5 10.18 27.73 36.07
N LEU A 6 9.66 28.45 35.09
CA LEU A 6 8.52 28.09 34.24
C LEU A 6 8.82 26.91 33.31
N PHE A 7 7.84 26.01 33.20
CA PHE A 7 7.41 25.22 32.03
C PHE A 7 8.46 24.64 31.06
N ARG A 8 8.54 23.30 31.05
CA ARG A 8 8.67 22.53 29.81
C ARG A 8 7.52 21.52 29.75
N ILE A 9 6.49 21.89 29.01
CA ILE A 9 5.41 20.99 28.59
C ILE A 9 5.99 20.14 27.47
N GLY A 10 6.49 18.95 27.81
CA GLY A 10 6.88 17.92 26.85
C GLY A 10 5.69 17.00 26.59
N ALA A 11 4.65 17.53 25.97
CA ALA A 11 3.51 16.75 25.50
C ALA A 11 3.69 16.48 24.01
N LEU A 12 4.18 15.28 23.66
CA LEU A 12 3.90 14.67 22.38
C LEU A 12 3.53 13.22 22.64
N ALA A 13 2.23 13.01 22.77
CA ALA A 13 1.59 11.72 22.70
C ALA A 13 1.59 11.27 21.23
N VAL A 14 2.10 10.06 20.96
CA VAL A 14 1.60 9.21 19.88
C VAL A 14 1.52 7.80 20.43
N ALA A 15 0.54 7.60 21.32
CA ALA A 15 -0.04 6.30 21.57
C ALA A 15 -1.35 6.26 20.76
N ALA A 16 -1.26 5.82 19.50
CA ALA A 16 -2.40 5.36 18.72
C ALA A 16 -2.11 3.89 18.42
N ALA A 17 -2.34 3.02 19.41
CA ALA A 17 -3.62 2.33 19.58
C ALA A 17 -3.93 1.46 18.35
N ALA A 18 -3.49 0.20 18.47
CA ALA A 18 -4.02 -0.92 17.74
C ALA A 18 -5.54 -0.84 17.69
N THR A 19 -6.06 -0.61 16.49
CA THR A 19 -7.44 -0.95 16.13
C THR A 19 -7.34 -1.88 14.94
N VAL A 20 -7.11 -3.15 15.26
CA VAL A 20 -7.44 -4.25 14.35
C VAL A 20 -8.97 -4.25 14.28
N VAL A 21 -9.52 -3.49 13.35
CA VAL A 21 -10.93 -3.62 12.97
C VAL A 21 -10.99 -4.84 12.06
N ALA A 22 -11.30 -5.97 12.67
CA ALA A 22 -11.79 -7.14 11.97
C ALA A 22 -13.11 -6.77 11.27
N ALA A 23 -13.01 -6.36 10.00
CA ALA A 23 -14.10 -6.49 9.05
C ALA A 23 -13.92 -7.82 8.33
N SER A 24 -14.96 -8.64 8.40
CA SER A 24 -15.03 -10.03 7.95
C SER A 24 -14.74 -10.20 6.47
N GLY A 25 -13.66 -10.91 6.20
CA GLY A 25 -13.23 -11.35 4.87
C GLY A 25 -11.77 -11.75 4.95
N THR A 26 -11.44 -12.81 5.68
CA THR A 26 -10.09 -13.40 5.63
C THR A 26 -9.90 -14.05 4.27
N ALA A 27 -9.65 -13.25 3.25
CA ALA A 27 -8.66 -13.63 2.28
C ALA A 27 -7.34 -13.54 3.05
N SER A 28 -6.84 -14.69 3.52
CA SER A 28 -5.49 -14.78 4.08
C SER A 28 -4.57 -14.14 3.07
N ALA A 29 -3.97 -12.99 3.42
CA ALA A 29 -2.87 -12.50 2.62
C ALA A 29 -1.79 -13.60 2.68
N SER A 30 -1.40 -14.17 1.55
CA SER A 30 -0.45 -15.30 1.52
C SER A 30 0.95 -14.85 1.95
N VAL A 31 1.20 -13.54 1.87
CA VAL A 31 2.43 -12.85 2.30
C VAL A 31 2.05 -11.57 3.07
N ALA A 32 2.93 -11.11 3.95
CA ALA A 32 2.74 -9.84 4.65
C ALA A 32 2.66 -8.66 3.64
N PRO A 33 1.75 -7.68 3.85
CA PRO A 33 1.69 -6.47 3.05
C PRO A 33 3.05 -5.77 2.96
N THR A 34 3.45 -5.36 1.75
CA THR A 34 4.72 -4.67 1.53
C THR A 34 4.47 -3.21 1.14
N PRO A 35 5.06 -2.22 1.84
CA PRO A 35 4.89 -0.82 1.48
C PRO A 35 5.64 -0.47 0.20
N VAL A 36 4.98 0.29 -0.68
CA VAL A 36 5.56 0.88 -1.89
C VAL A 36 5.36 2.39 -1.82
N ILE A 37 6.46 3.12 -1.61
CA ILE A 37 6.43 4.54 -1.24
C ILE A 37 7.25 5.34 -2.24
N ALA A 38 6.58 6.09 -3.13
CA ALA A 38 7.25 7.06 -3.98
C ALA A 38 7.60 8.31 -3.16
N ASP A 39 6.63 8.83 -2.40
CA ASP A 39 6.82 9.91 -1.43
C ASP A 39 5.72 9.89 -0.34
N ALA A 40 5.66 10.95 0.49
CA ALA A 40 4.67 11.06 1.57
C ALA A 40 3.22 11.25 1.07
N ALA A 41 3.02 11.60 -0.20
CA ALA A 41 1.73 11.85 -0.81
C ALA A 41 1.27 10.72 -1.75
N CYS A 42 2.21 9.93 -2.29
CA CYS A 42 2.00 8.80 -3.18
C CYS A 42 2.63 7.53 -2.59
N GLN A 43 1.81 6.75 -1.90
CA GLN A 43 2.20 5.50 -1.26
C GLN A 43 1.05 4.48 -1.27
N ALA A 44 1.41 3.22 -1.44
CA ALA A 44 0.49 2.08 -1.44
C ALA A 44 1.05 0.90 -0.66
N LEU A 45 0.20 -0.10 -0.43
CA LEU A 45 0.62 -1.44 -0.04
C LEU A 45 0.47 -2.38 -1.24
N GLU A 46 1.50 -3.17 -1.48
CA GLU A 46 1.40 -4.38 -2.26
C GLU A 46 0.82 -5.49 -1.38
N LEU A 47 -0.23 -6.13 -1.88
CA LEU A 47 -0.93 -7.20 -1.19
C LEU A 47 -1.05 -8.41 -2.11
N THR A 48 -0.88 -9.60 -1.55
CA THR A 48 -1.20 -10.86 -2.23
C THR A 48 -2.26 -11.58 -1.42
N LYS A 49 -3.38 -11.94 -2.06
CA LYS A 49 -4.50 -12.63 -1.43
C LYS A 49 -4.81 -13.92 -2.16
N THR A 50 -5.19 -14.95 -1.42
CA THR A 50 -5.64 -16.21 -2.03
C THR A 50 -7.14 -16.15 -2.35
N ILE A 51 -7.51 -16.32 -3.63
CA ILE A 51 -8.88 -16.36 -4.14
C ILE A 51 -9.03 -17.65 -4.95
N ASP A 52 -10.07 -18.44 -4.66
CA ASP A 52 -10.33 -19.73 -5.30
C ASP A 52 -9.12 -20.70 -5.34
N GLY A 53 -8.23 -20.61 -4.34
CA GLY A 53 -7.04 -21.44 -4.22
C GLY A 53 -5.82 -20.96 -5.00
N HIS A 54 -5.88 -19.76 -5.58
CA HIS A 54 -4.80 -19.13 -6.32
C HIS A 54 -4.39 -17.80 -5.70
N ASP A 55 -3.14 -17.38 -5.91
CA ASP A 55 -2.66 -16.08 -5.46
C ASP A 55 -3.05 -14.97 -6.45
N HIS A 56 -3.50 -13.85 -5.91
CA HIS A 56 -3.88 -12.66 -6.65
C HIS A 56 -3.23 -11.42 -6.02
N MET A 57 -2.60 -10.60 -6.85
CA MET A 57 -1.97 -9.35 -6.44
C MET A 57 -2.98 -8.20 -6.44
N PHE A 58 -2.86 -7.34 -5.45
CA PHE A 58 -3.58 -6.08 -5.30
C PHE A 58 -2.59 -4.97 -4.97
N VAL A 59 -2.94 -3.76 -5.38
CA VAL A 59 -2.36 -2.51 -4.90
C VAL A 59 -3.40 -1.80 -4.04
N ASP A 60 -3.04 -1.42 -2.82
CA ASP A 60 -3.89 -0.67 -1.90
C ASP A 60 -3.33 0.75 -1.74
N PRO A 61 -3.86 1.75 -2.46
CA PRO A 61 -3.51 3.14 -2.24
C PRO A 61 -3.81 3.53 -0.79
N THR A 62 -2.78 3.88 -0.02
CA THR A 62 -2.96 4.28 1.39
C THR A 62 -3.36 5.75 1.54
N VAL A 63 -3.31 6.50 0.43
CA VAL A 63 -3.68 7.90 0.31
C VAL A 63 -4.60 8.03 -0.91
N ASP A 64 -5.73 8.71 -0.75
CA ASP A 64 -6.63 9.02 -1.87
C ASP A 64 -6.18 10.33 -2.52
N LYS A 65 -5.26 10.23 -3.50
CA LYS A 65 -4.70 11.36 -4.24
C LYS A 65 -4.75 11.07 -5.74
N SER A 66 -5.62 11.81 -6.45
CA SER A 66 -5.92 11.63 -7.87
C SER A 66 -4.76 11.85 -8.83
N ASP A 67 -3.65 12.41 -8.35
CA ASP A 67 -2.49 12.72 -9.18
C ASP A 67 -1.42 11.62 -9.11
N CYS A 68 -1.54 10.67 -8.17
CA CYS A 68 -0.67 9.50 -8.11
C CYS A 68 -1.22 8.37 -8.98
N TYR A 69 -0.35 7.63 -9.65
CA TYR A 69 -0.72 6.36 -10.29
C TYR A 69 -0.27 5.19 -9.43
N TYR A 70 -1.17 4.24 -9.26
CA TYR A 70 -0.96 2.99 -8.54
C TYR A 70 -1.17 1.85 -9.54
N LEU A 71 -0.11 1.12 -9.84
CA LEU A 71 -0.08 0.17 -10.93
C LEU A 71 0.29 -1.23 -10.46
N ILE A 72 -0.19 -2.23 -11.20
CA ILE A 72 0.33 -3.59 -11.18
C ILE A 72 0.91 -3.85 -12.56
N VAL A 73 2.15 -4.32 -12.61
CA VAL A 73 2.91 -4.52 -13.84
C VAL A 73 3.32 -5.99 -13.94
N ASP A 74 3.19 -6.56 -15.14
CA ASP A 74 3.71 -7.88 -15.46
C ASP A 74 5.20 -7.77 -15.83
N ALA A 75 6.05 -8.35 -14.97
CA ALA A 75 7.49 -8.38 -15.12
C ALA A 75 7.98 -9.19 -16.31
N ASN A 76 7.14 -10.05 -16.89
CA ASN A 76 7.54 -10.91 -17.99
C ASN A 76 7.69 -10.12 -19.30
N ASN A 77 6.87 -9.09 -19.50
CA ASN A 77 6.80 -8.26 -20.70
C ASN A 77 6.94 -6.75 -20.42
N GLY A 78 6.81 -6.32 -19.17
CA GLY A 78 6.83 -4.91 -18.76
C GLY A 78 5.49 -4.19 -18.96
N ASP A 79 4.40 -4.91 -19.21
CA ASP A 79 3.09 -4.31 -19.46
C ASP A 79 2.37 -4.00 -18.15
N THR A 80 1.76 -2.81 -18.08
CA THR A 80 0.81 -2.49 -17.02
C THR A 80 -0.46 -3.32 -17.20
N VAL A 81 -0.73 -4.20 -16.24
CA VAL A 81 -1.92 -5.06 -16.24
C VAL A 81 -3.09 -4.45 -15.45
N TYR A 82 -2.77 -3.52 -14.55
CA TYR A 82 -3.77 -2.71 -13.84
C TYR A 82 -3.22 -1.33 -13.50
N ASN A 83 -4.06 -0.30 -13.55
CA ASN A 83 -3.74 1.03 -13.03
C ASN A 83 -4.96 1.70 -12.38
N THR A 84 -4.70 2.55 -11.39
CA THR A 84 -5.71 3.41 -10.78
C THR A 84 -5.07 4.67 -10.21
N MET A 85 -5.88 5.71 -9.96
CA MET A 85 -5.50 6.93 -9.23
C MET A 85 -6.31 7.11 -7.94
N SER A 86 -7.33 6.27 -7.71
CA SER A 86 -8.33 6.36 -6.63
C SER A 86 -9.33 5.20 -6.80
N PRO A 87 -9.96 4.66 -5.74
CA PRO A 87 -9.88 5.07 -4.34
C PRO A 87 -8.78 4.36 -3.54
N ALA A 88 -8.57 4.84 -2.32
CA ALA A 88 -7.89 4.10 -1.28
C ALA A 88 -8.62 2.78 -0.94
N GLY A 89 -7.87 1.76 -0.54
CA GLY A 89 -8.34 0.39 -0.37
C GLY A 89 -7.85 -0.50 -1.52
N ASP A 90 -7.70 -1.79 -1.23
CA ASP A 90 -7.12 -2.76 -2.18
C ASP A 90 -7.84 -2.76 -3.53
N GLN A 91 -7.06 -2.77 -4.61
CA GLN A 91 -7.50 -2.77 -6.00
C GLN A 91 -6.65 -3.73 -6.85
N PRO A 92 -7.17 -4.27 -7.97
CA PRO A 92 -8.56 -4.21 -8.40
C PRO A 92 -9.45 -5.13 -7.56
N GLN A 93 -10.65 -4.67 -7.20
CA GLN A 93 -11.65 -5.52 -6.54
C GLN A 93 -12.67 -6.06 -7.54
N PRO A 94 -13.29 -7.23 -7.27
CA PRO A 94 -13.06 -8.09 -6.11
C PRO A 94 -11.89 -9.08 -6.26
N ASP A 95 -11.44 -9.30 -7.50
CA ASP A 95 -10.66 -10.48 -7.84
C ASP A 95 -9.15 -10.26 -7.90
N GLY A 96 -8.65 -9.01 -7.84
CA GLY A 96 -7.22 -8.74 -8.00
C GLY A 96 -6.69 -9.12 -9.39
N VAL A 97 -5.37 -9.11 -9.53
CA VAL A 97 -4.68 -9.63 -10.72
C VAL A 97 -4.10 -11.00 -10.40
N TYR A 98 -4.45 -12.01 -11.18
CA TYR A 98 -3.99 -13.39 -10.97
C TYR A 98 -2.46 -13.50 -11.04
N ASP A 99 -1.84 -13.96 -9.95
CA ASP A 99 -0.40 -14.17 -9.78
C ASP A 99 -0.08 -15.68 -9.76
N GLY A 100 -0.35 -16.34 -10.88
CA GLY A 100 -0.21 -17.78 -11.01
C GLY A 100 1.12 -18.25 -11.62
N PRO A 101 1.25 -19.55 -11.92
CA PRO A 101 2.46 -20.12 -12.48
C PRO A 101 2.91 -19.41 -13.76
N GLY A 102 4.16 -18.94 -13.77
CA GLY A 102 4.75 -18.23 -14.91
C GLY A 102 4.40 -16.74 -14.99
N VAL A 103 3.56 -16.24 -14.10
CA VAL A 103 3.30 -14.80 -13.93
C VAL A 103 4.30 -14.25 -12.91
N ARG A 104 4.76 -13.02 -13.14
CA ARG A 104 5.59 -12.29 -12.19
C ARG A 104 5.04 -10.87 -12.12
N LEU A 105 4.38 -10.52 -11.04
CA LEU A 105 3.81 -9.18 -10.88
C LEU A 105 4.64 -8.34 -9.92
N TRP A 106 4.53 -7.03 -10.06
CA TRP A 106 4.99 -6.07 -9.06
C TRP A 106 4.05 -4.87 -8.98
N VAL A 107 4.09 -4.18 -7.84
CA VAL A 107 3.37 -2.92 -7.66
C VAL A 107 4.30 -1.76 -7.96
N GLU A 108 3.75 -0.76 -8.66
CA GLU A 108 4.43 0.49 -8.94
C GLU A 108 3.59 1.67 -8.44
N VAL A 109 4.26 2.66 -7.85
CA VAL A 109 3.66 3.92 -7.45
C VAL A 109 4.41 5.05 -8.15
N ASP A 110 3.69 5.83 -8.93
CA ASP A 110 4.23 6.95 -9.69
C ASP A 110 3.58 8.27 -9.24
N ASP A 111 4.42 9.23 -8.84
CA ASP A 111 4.06 10.64 -8.66
C ASP A 111 4.62 11.41 -9.88
N PRO A 112 3.77 11.71 -10.88
CA PRO A 112 4.21 12.18 -12.19
C PRO A 112 5.16 13.38 -12.13
N GLY A 113 6.40 13.16 -12.54
CA GLY A 113 7.44 14.19 -12.60
C GLY A 113 8.10 14.52 -11.24
N VAL A 114 7.80 13.75 -10.19
CA VAL A 114 8.33 13.97 -8.84
C VAL A 114 9.10 12.74 -8.34
N ALA A 115 8.44 11.59 -8.24
CA ALA A 115 8.99 10.39 -7.62
C ALA A 115 8.34 9.13 -8.16
N HIS A 116 9.04 8.00 -8.05
CA HIS A 116 8.55 6.70 -8.50
C HIS A 116 9.15 5.59 -7.64
N ALA A 117 8.36 4.57 -7.34
CA ALA A 117 8.78 3.41 -6.55
C ALA A 117 8.19 2.10 -7.09
N ILE A 118 8.96 1.02 -6.98
CA ILE A 118 8.58 -0.35 -7.36
C ILE A 118 8.70 -1.24 -6.12
N GLY A 119 7.66 -2.03 -5.84
CA GLY A 119 7.62 -3.03 -4.77
C GLY A 119 7.59 -4.46 -5.31
N PRO A 120 8.04 -5.46 -4.54
CA PRO A 120 8.54 -5.32 -3.19
C PRO A 120 10.00 -4.87 -3.17
N VAL A 121 10.33 -3.94 -2.29
CA VAL A 121 11.72 -3.51 -2.04
C VAL A 121 12.38 -4.58 -1.16
N ASN A 122 13.26 -5.39 -1.74
CA ASN A 122 14.06 -6.38 -1.00
C ASN A 122 15.04 -5.73 -0.02
#